data_AF-A0A061N8C8-F1
#
_entry.id   AF-A0A061N8C8-F1
#
_cell.length_a   1.000
_cell.length_b   1.000
_cell.length_c   1.000
_cell.angle_alpha   90.00
_cell.angle_beta   90.00
_cell.angle_gamma   90.00
#
_symmetry.space_group_name_H-M   'P 1'
#
loop_
_entity.id
_entity.type
_entity.pdbx_description
1 polymer ?
#
loop_
_entity_poly.entity_id
_entity_poly.type
_entity_poly.pdbx_seq_one_letter_code
_entity_poly.pdbx_strand_id
1 'polypeptide(L)'
;MTLVQEQGEDAEAYDYREVVPEDGIPSSNSGVPGFVAGMTTMHDDYGRSDWQEVLNPAIELAEHATVSETFAEQLQSAQGRLPVERLEHFYPGGTPLSAGDDIEQSELADTLRLIRDRGGESFYEAEIAEGLVSEIEGLNMNSLSDYRVGRHQPVTGEFAGYDVIGAPLPLPGASVIQMLQIIEELGTLNESRNSTDFIHDIAMSWRIAHHTIQTEFDDPSFVDVTIDHLTNAEQNKALAEKISSDRLLSGDELVVHDSDPNTTHITVIDDEGTVVSMTNTLTDFFWLRRLYPGLLS
;
A
#
# COMPACT_ATOMS: atom_id res chain seq x y z
N MET A 1 -0.94 -1.92 4.09
CA MET A 1 -1.38 -1.46 5.42
C MET A 1 -2.89 -1.33 5.39
N THR A 2 -3.54 -1.64 6.50
CA THR A 2 -5.00 -1.52 6.65
C THR A 2 -5.33 -0.73 7.90
N LEU A 3 -6.28 0.19 7.80
CA LEU A 3 -6.97 0.77 8.95
C LEU A 3 -8.28 0.01 9.15
N VAL A 4 -8.54 -0.44 10.38
CA VAL A 4 -9.80 -1.07 10.78
C VAL A 4 -10.40 -0.27 11.93
N GLN A 5 -11.70 0.00 11.86
CA GLN A 5 -12.42 0.65 12.95
C GLN A 5 -13.79 -0.01 13.11
N GLU A 6 -14.02 -0.67 14.24
CA GLU A 6 -15.36 -1.12 14.63
C GLU A 6 -16.19 0.06 15.16
N GLN A 7 -17.51 -0.05 15.05
CA GLN A 7 -18.40 1.05 15.44
C GLN A 7 -18.28 1.36 16.94
N GLY A 8 -17.83 2.58 17.25
CA GLY A 8 -17.69 3.06 18.63
C GLY A 8 -16.38 2.66 19.31
N GLU A 9 -15.47 2.01 18.57
CA GLU A 9 -14.12 1.68 19.03
C GLU A 9 -13.07 2.58 18.39
N ASP A 10 -11.88 2.60 19.00
CA ASP A 10 -10.72 3.28 18.43
C ASP A 10 -10.25 2.51 17.19
N ALA A 11 -9.77 3.24 16.17
CA ALA A 11 -9.23 2.62 14.98
C ALA A 11 -7.85 1.99 15.26
N GLU A 12 -7.53 0.92 14.55
CA GLU A 12 -6.25 0.22 14.60
C GLU A 12 -5.61 0.17 13.21
N ALA A 13 -4.28 0.30 13.15
CA ALA A 13 -3.51 0.16 11.91
C ALA A 13 -2.73 -1.16 11.90
N TYR A 14 -3.00 -1.99 10.89
CA TYR A 14 -2.27 -3.22 10.58
C TYR A 14 -1.19 -2.93 9.55
N ASP A 15 0.07 -3.02 9.99
CA ASP A 15 1.24 -2.83 9.16
C ASP A 15 1.86 -4.17 8.77
N TYR A 16 1.54 -4.58 7.55
CA TYR A 16 2.10 -5.77 6.90
C TYR A 16 2.99 -5.40 5.71
N ARG A 17 3.64 -4.21 5.76
CA ARG A 17 4.61 -3.83 4.73
C ARG A 17 5.75 -4.84 4.67
N GLU A 18 6.43 -4.87 3.52
CA GLU A 18 7.64 -5.67 3.38
C GLU A 18 8.70 -5.17 4.34
N VAL A 19 9.23 -6.09 5.15
CA VAL A 19 10.29 -5.78 6.10
C VAL A 19 11.61 -6.28 5.53
N VAL A 20 12.57 -5.37 5.45
CA VAL A 20 13.94 -5.67 5.09
C VAL A 20 14.57 -6.51 6.22
N PRO A 21 15.25 -7.63 5.93
CA PRO A 21 15.98 -8.42 6.93
C PRO A 21 16.97 -7.58 7.76
N GLU A 22 17.19 -7.94 9.02
CA GLU A 22 18.07 -7.18 9.96
C GLU A 22 19.50 -6.94 9.44
N ASP A 23 19.98 -7.76 8.50
CA ASP A 23 21.32 -7.65 7.90
C ASP A 23 21.48 -6.47 6.90
N GLY A 24 20.43 -5.66 6.71
CA GLY A 24 20.42 -4.44 5.89
C GLY A 24 19.63 -4.56 4.58
N ILE A 25 19.50 -3.45 3.86
CA ILE A 25 18.76 -3.39 2.58
C ILE A 25 19.49 -4.27 1.54
N PRO A 26 18.90 -5.39 1.10
CA PRO A 26 19.54 -6.25 0.11
C PRO A 26 19.64 -5.53 -1.24
N SER A 27 20.61 -5.92 -2.07
CA SER A 27 20.80 -5.40 -3.43
C SER A 27 19.57 -5.59 -4.33
N SER A 28 18.71 -6.56 -3.99
CA SER A 28 17.41 -6.83 -4.60
C SER A 28 16.32 -5.82 -4.23
N ASN A 29 16.56 -4.98 -3.22
CA ASN A 29 15.60 -4.08 -2.59
C ASN A 29 14.32 -4.78 -2.10
N SER A 30 14.40 -6.09 -1.80
CA SER A 30 13.27 -6.95 -1.42
C SER A 30 13.19 -7.26 0.07
N GLY A 31 11.97 -7.22 0.62
CA GLY A 31 11.68 -7.65 1.98
C GLY A 31 10.85 -8.92 2.03
N VAL A 32 10.51 -9.34 3.25
CA VAL A 32 9.58 -10.45 3.48
C VAL A 32 8.17 -10.03 3.02
N PRO A 33 7.50 -10.77 2.11
CA PRO A 33 6.15 -10.43 1.69
C PRO A 33 5.14 -10.55 2.84
N GLY A 34 4.55 -9.43 3.24
CA GLY A 34 3.70 -9.38 4.43
C GLY A 34 2.21 -9.62 4.22
N PHE A 35 1.73 -9.56 2.97
CA PHE A 35 0.30 -9.54 2.67
C PHE A 35 -0.47 -10.73 3.27
N VAL A 36 0.06 -11.95 3.12
CA VAL A 36 -0.61 -13.16 3.63
C VAL A 36 -0.71 -13.13 5.15
N ALA A 37 0.37 -12.80 5.87
CA ALA A 37 0.34 -12.63 7.32
C ALA A 37 -0.64 -11.52 7.74
N GLY A 38 -0.67 -10.40 7.02
CA GLY A 38 -1.61 -9.31 7.26
C GLY A 38 -3.08 -9.75 7.14
N MET A 39 -3.43 -10.41 6.04
CA MET A 39 -4.80 -10.89 5.82
C MET A 39 -5.20 -11.98 6.82
N THR A 40 -4.27 -12.86 7.16
CA THR A 40 -4.50 -13.93 8.16
C THR A 40 -4.75 -13.32 9.53
N THR A 41 -3.91 -12.38 9.97
CA THR A 41 -4.05 -11.71 11.27
C THR A 41 -5.39 -10.98 11.36
N MET A 42 -5.76 -10.21 10.33
CA MET A 42 -7.05 -9.50 10.33
C MET A 42 -8.25 -10.46 10.26
N HIS A 43 -8.12 -11.62 9.60
CA HIS A 43 -9.16 -12.65 9.62
C HIS A 43 -9.28 -13.31 11.00
N ASP A 44 -8.17 -13.54 11.69
CA ASP A 44 -8.18 -14.05 13.06
C ASP A 44 -8.82 -13.05 14.04
N ASP A 45 -8.57 -11.74 13.87
CA ASP A 45 -9.09 -10.69 14.74
C ASP A 45 -10.58 -10.35 14.46
N TYR A 46 -10.97 -10.23 13.18
CA TYR A 46 -12.29 -9.70 12.77
C TYR A 46 -13.10 -10.64 11.86
N GLY A 47 -12.49 -11.71 11.36
CA GLY A 47 -13.11 -12.61 10.40
C GLY A 47 -14.28 -13.42 10.99
N ARG A 48 -15.37 -13.49 10.23
CA ARG A 48 -16.59 -14.23 10.62
C ARG A 48 -16.92 -15.41 9.71
N SER A 49 -16.58 -15.30 8.44
CA SER A 49 -16.72 -16.38 7.47
C SER A 49 -15.55 -17.36 7.59
N ASP A 50 -15.79 -18.62 7.26
CA ASP A 50 -14.73 -19.63 7.25
C ASP A 50 -13.58 -19.21 6.31
N TRP A 51 -12.33 -19.29 6.80
CA TRP A 51 -11.12 -18.93 6.03
C TRP A 51 -11.11 -19.56 4.63
N GLN A 52 -11.52 -20.82 4.56
CA GLN A 52 -11.54 -21.57 3.31
C GLN A 52 -12.50 -20.98 2.30
N GLU A 53 -13.68 -20.53 2.74
CA GLU A 53 -14.69 -19.92 1.88
C GLU A 53 -14.24 -18.56 1.36
N VAL A 54 -13.51 -17.79 2.17
CA VAL A 54 -12.98 -16.48 1.79
C VAL A 54 -11.96 -16.57 0.66
N LEU A 55 -11.15 -17.64 0.60
CA LEU A 55 -10.13 -17.80 -0.45
C LEU A 55 -10.65 -18.43 -1.74
N ASN A 56 -11.76 -19.18 -1.71
CA ASN A 56 -12.26 -19.89 -2.89
C ASN A 56 -12.47 -18.99 -4.12
N PRO A 57 -13.05 -17.77 -4.02
CA PRO A 57 -13.20 -16.90 -5.18
C PRO A 57 -11.86 -16.50 -5.84
N ALA A 58 -10.81 -16.31 -5.05
CA ALA A 58 -9.49 -15.98 -5.58
C ALA A 58 -8.85 -17.19 -6.28
N ILE A 59 -9.06 -18.40 -5.75
CA ILE A 59 -8.61 -19.65 -6.37
C ILE A 59 -9.32 -19.86 -7.72
N GLU A 60 -10.65 -19.69 -7.76
CA GLU A 60 -11.44 -19.82 -9.00
C GLU A 60 -10.97 -18.83 -10.08
N LEU A 61 -10.69 -17.57 -9.70
CA LEU A 61 -10.14 -16.57 -10.62
C LEU A 61 -8.72 -16.88 -11.08
N ALA A 62 -7.89 -17.49 -10.23
CA ALA A 62 -6.55 -17.91 -10.60
C ALA A 62 -6.58 -19.11 -11.56
N GLU A 63 -7.52 -20.04 -11.39
CA GLU A 63 -7.73 -21.16 -12.30
C GLU A 63 -8.20 -20.66 -13.67
N HIS A 64 -9.23 -19.82 -13.71
CA HIS A 64 -9.82 -19.34 -14.95
C HIS A 64 -10.36 -17.92 -14.81
N ALA A 65 -9.80 -16.98 -15.56
CA ALA A 65 -10.32 -15.62 -15.68
C ALA A 65 -10.28 -15.13 -17.12
N THR A 66 -11.05 -14.07 -17.40
CA THR A 66 -11.00 -13.34 -18.67
C THR A 66 -10.26 -12.02 -18.46
N VAL A 67 -9.29 -11.74 -19.32
CA VAL A 67 -8.47 -10.52 -19.27
C VAL A 67 -9.34 -9.29 -19.51
N SER A 68 -9.29 -8.34 -18.58
CA SER A 68 -10.00 -7.06 -18.72
C SER A 68 -9.24 -6.08 -19.63
N GLU A 69 -9.93 -5.04 -20.12
CA GLU A 69 -9.31 -3.97 -20.92
C GLU A 69 -8.13 -3.32 -20.17
N THR A 70 -8.35 -2.93 -18.92
CA THR A 70 -7.30 -2.32 -18.09
C THR A 70 -6.11 -3.24 -17.88
N PHE A 71 -6.34 -4.54 -17.65
CA PHE A 71 -5.24 -5.47 -17.45
C PHE A 71 -4.43 -5.70 -18.73
N ALA A 72 -5.10 -5.78 -19.89
CA ALA A 72 -4.42 -5.88 -21.19
C ALA A 72 -3.56 -4.64 -21.48
N GLU A 73 -4.07 -3.44 -21.19
CA GLU A 73 -3.30 -2.19 -21.34
C GLU A 73 -2.04 -2.18 -20.44
N GLN A 74 -2.17 -2.67 -19.20
CA GLN A 74 -1.04 -2.79 -18.28
C GLN A 74 -0.01 -3.83 -18.75
N LEU A 75 -0.45 -4.99 -19.27
CA LEU A 75 0.46 -5.98 -19.85
C LEU A 75 1.22 -5.42 -21.05
N GLN A 76 0.54 -4.65 -21.91
CA GLN A 76 1.15 -4.00 -23.06
C GLN A 76 2.18 -2.94 -22.63
N SER A 77 1.84 -2.07 -21.67
CA SER A 77 2.76 -1.02 -21.20
C SER A 77 4.00 -1.61 -20.51
N ALA A 78 3.84 -2.73 -19.82
CA ALA A 78 4.92 -3.37 -19.05
C ALA A 78 5.84 -4.27 -19.89
N GLN A 79 5.46 -4.66 -21.11
CA GLN A 79 6.19 -5.63 -21.93
C GLN A 79 7.68 -5.29 -22.10
N GLY A 80 8.02 -4.00 -22.29
CA GLY A 80 9.40 -3.56 -22.51
C GLY A 80 10.31 -3.61 -21.27
N ARG A 81 9.74 -3.82 -20.08
CA ARG A 81 10.46 -3.82 -18.80
C ARG A 81 10.39 -5.15 -18.04
N LEU A 82 9.53 -6.07 -18.45
CA LEU A 82 9.36 -7.39 -17.82
C LEU A 82 10.17 -8.49 -18.54
N PRO A 83 10.56 -9.56 -17.85
CA PRO A 83 11.20 -10.72 -18.45
C PRO A 83 10.16 -11.60 -19.14
N VAL A 84 9.60 -11.12 -20.25
CA VAL A 84 8.45 -11.75 -20.93
C VAL A 84 8.64 -13.25 -21.17
N GLU A 85 9.88 -13.71 -21.35
CA GLU A 85 10.23 -15.11 -21.56
C GLU A 85 10.02 -16.01 -20.32
N ARG A 86 9.87 -15.42 -19.14
CA ARG A 86 9.53 -16.10 -17.87
C ARG A 86 8.05 -15.98 -17.52
N LEU A 87 7.25 -15.32 -18.37
CA LEU A 87 5.87 -14.92 -18.09
C LEU A 87 4.92 -15.47 -19.16
N GLU A 88 5.10 -16.72 -19.59
CA GLU A 88 4.37 -17.30 -20.73
C GLU A 88 2.84 -17.24 -20.56
N HIS A 89 2.33 -17.33 -19.32
CA HIS A 89 0.89 -17.21 -19.03
C HIS A 89 0.33 -15.80 -19.26
N PHE A 90 1.16 -14.74 -19.19
CA PHE A 90 0.77 -13.37 -19.54
C PHE A 90 1.22 -12.96 -20.94
N TYR A 91 2.29 -13.58 -21.45
CA TYR A 91 2.94 -13.24 -22.71
C TYR A 91 3.16 -14.50 -23.58
N PRO A 92 2.11 -15.20 -24.02
CA PRO A 92 2.27 -16.41 -24.83
C PRO A 92 3.08 -16.11 -26.11
N GLY A 93 4.18 -16.83 -26.30
CA GLY A 93 5.13 -16.57 -27.39
C GLY A 93 5.74 -15.17 -27.38
N GLY A 94 5.83 -14.54 -26.20
CA GLY A 94 6.37 -13.18 -26.00
C GLY A 94 5.40 -12.04 -26.32
N THR A 95 4.12 -12.33 -26.59
CA THR A 95 3.10 -11.32 -26.93
C THR A 95 2.10 -11.18 -25.78
N PRO A 96 1.80 -9.96 -25.29
CA PRO A 96 0.86 -9.78 -24.18
C PRO A 96 -0.54 -10.29 -24.54
N LEU A 97 -1.23 -10.87 -23.56
CA LEU A 97 -2.66 -11.15 -23.67
C LEU A 97 -3.48 -9.88 -23.94
N SER A 98 -4.54 -10.04 -24.72
CA SER A 98 -5.49 -9.00 -25.09
C SER A 98 -6.75 -9.07 -24.24
N ALA A 99 -7.51 -7.98 -24.19
CA ALA A 99 -8.81 -7.95 -23.52
C ALA A 99 -9.75 -9.00 -24.13
N GLY A 100 -10.40 -9.79 -23.28
CA GLY A 100 -11.26 -10.90 -23.69
C GLY A 100 -10.55 -12.23 -23.89
N ASP A 101 -9.22 -12.27 -23.83
CA ASP A 101 -8.48 -13.55 -23.79
C ASP A 101 -8.70 -14.25 -22.44
N ASP A 102 -8.61 -15.58 -22.46
CA ASP A 102 -8.61 -16.38 -21.24
C ASP A 102 -7.21 -16.39 -20.62
N ILE A 103 -7.16 -16.36 -19.28
CA ILE A 103 -5.94 -16.48 -18.50
C ILE A 103 -6.09 -17.53 -17.41
N GLU A 104 -5.04 -18.34 -17.25
CA GLU A 104 -4.89 -19.36 -16.21
C GLU A 104 -3.54 -19.17 -15.51
N GLN A 105 -3.59 -19.10 -14.18
CA GLN A 105 -2.44 -18.95 -13.29
C GLN A 105 -2.41 -20.14 -12.32
N SER A 106 -2.12 -21.33 -12.86
CA SER A 106 -2.20 -22.59 -12.13
C SER A 106 -1.32 -22.63 -10.87
N GLU A 107 -0.11 -22.06 -10.93
CA GLU A 107 0.79 -21.98 -9.76
C GLU A 107 0.26 -21.04 -8.66
N LEU A 108 -0.37 -19.93 -9.05
CA LEU A 108 -1.06 -19.06 -8.09
C LEU A 108 -2.23 -19.80 -7.45
N ALA A 109 -3.01 -20.54 -8.23
CA ALA A 109 -4.11 -21.35 -7.71
C ALA A 109 -3.61 -22.40 -6.71
N ASP A 110 -2.51 -23.10 -7.00
CA ASP A 110 -1.89 -24.07 -6.09
C ASP A 110 -1.40 -23.42 -4.79
N THR A 111 -0.75 -22.26 -4.89
CA THR A 111 -0.31 -21.47 -3.73
C THR A 111 -1.50 -21.07 -2.86
N LEU A 112 -2.56 -20.55 -3.47
CA LEU A 112 -3.78 -20.15 -2.76
C LEU A 112 -4.49 -21.36 -2.12
N ARG A 113 -4.53 -22.52 -2.78
CA ARG A 113 -5.07 -23.77 -2.18
C ARG A 113 -4.25 -24.22 -0.97
N LEU A 114 -2.93 -24.12 -1.03
CA LEU A 114 -2.08 -24.47 0.11
C LEU A 114 -2.36 -23.57 1.31
N ILE A 115 -2.45 -22.26 1.09
CA ILE A 115 -2.82 -21.26 2.11
C ILE A 115 -4.23 -21.52 2.66
N ARG A 116 -5.18 -21.85 1.78
CA ARG A 116 -6.56 -22.17 2.17
C ARG A 116 -6.61 -23.40 3.09
N ASP A 117 -5.91 -24.46 2.72
CA ASP A 117 -6.02 -25.78 3.36
C ASP A 117 -5.16 -25.92 4.62
N ARG A 118 -4.04 -25.18 4.71
CA ARG A 118 -3.09 -25.25 5.82
C ARG A 118 -2.96 -23.97 6.63
N GLY A 119 -3.70 -22.91 6.28
CA GLY A 119 -3.65 -21.60 6.93
C GLY A 119 -2.55 -20.68 6.36
N GLY A 120 -2.61 -19.39 6.71
CA GLY A 120 -1.68 -18.36 6.23
C GLY A 120 -0.21 -18.60 6.57
N GLU A 121 0.07 -19.22 7.71
CA GLU A 121 1.44 -19.57 8.15
C GLU A 121 2.16 -20.45 7.14
N SER A 122 1.42 -21.28 6.38
CA SER A 122 2.00 -22.15 5.35
C SER A 122 2.71 -21.41 4.22
N PHE A 123 2.42 -20.13 4.01
CA PHE A 123 3.16 -19.28 3.06
C PHE A 123 4.60 -18.98 3.53
N TYR A 124 4.83 -18.99 4.84
CA TYR A 124 6.13 -18.67 5.45
C TYR A 124 6.91 -19.94 5.85
N GLU A 125 6.39 -21.12 5.48
CA GLU A 125 6.96 -22.42 5.82
C GLU A 125 7.15 -23.33 4.59
N ALA A 126 7.90 -24.40 4.79
CA ALA A 126 8.05 -25.52 3.85
C ALA A 126 8.36 -25.07 2.39
N GLU A 127 7.63 -25.62 1.43
CA GLU A 127 7.91 -25.53 0.00
C GLU A 127 7.79 -24.10 -0.55
N ILE A 128 6.83 -23.30 -0.05
CA ILE A 128 6.69 -21.88 -0.44
C ILE A 128 7.89 -21.08 0.06
N ALA A 129 8.23 -21.23 1.34
CA ALA A 129 9.36 -20.52 1.94
C ALA A 129 10.70 -20.88 1.29
N GLU A 130 10.92 -22.16 0.99
CA GLU A 130 12.10 -22.62 0.25
C GLU A 130 12.17 -21.99 -1.14
N GLY A 131 11.04 -21.92 -1.85
CA GLY A 131 10.93 -21.24 -3.15
C GLY A 131 11.31 -19.76 -3.05
N LEU A 132 10.72 -19.04 -2.09
CA LEU A 132 10.99 -17.61 -1.85
C LEU A 132 12.47 -17.36 -1.54
N VAL A 133 13.07 -18.12 -0.62
CA VAL A 133 14.48 -17.97 -0.23
C VAL A 133 15.43 -18.31 -1.39
N SER A 134 15.04 -19.24 -2.27
CA SER A 134 15.88 -19.61 -3.42
C SER A 134 15.94 -18.53 -4.50
N GLU A 135 14.90 -17.71 -4.64
CA GLU A 135 14.79 -16.72 -5.71
C GLU A 135 14.99 -15.27 -5.24
N ILE A 136 14.79 -14.98 -3.96
CA ILE A 136 14.92 -13.63 -3.38
C ILE A 136 16.28 -13.50 -2.69
N GLU A 137 17.21 -12.82 -3.36
CA GLU A 137 18.52 -12.51 -2.77
C GLU A 137 18.36 -11.64 -1.51
N GLY A 138 18.97 -12.07 -0.41
CA GLY A 138 18.91 -11.40 0.90
C GLY A 138 17.82 -11.93 1.84
N LEU A 139 16.85 -12.68 1.32
CA LEU A 139 15.85 -13.36 2.13
C LEU A 139 16.40 -14.70 2.66
N ASN A 140 16.09 -15.05 3.90
CA ASN A 140 16.42 -16.36 4.46
C ASN A 140 15.27 -16.89 5.32
N MET A 141 15.34 -18.17 5.69
CA MET A 141 14.28 -18.84 6.45
C MET A 141 14.01 -18.18 7.82
N ASN A 142 15.03 -17.63 8.48
CA ASN A 142 14.83 -16.93 9.76
C ASN A 142 14.06 -15.63 9.54
N SER A 143 14.41 -14.86 8.51
CA SER A 143 13.68 -13.63 8.17
C SER A 143 12.20 -13.90 7.89
N LEU A 144 11.89 -15.02 7.21
CA LEU A 144 10.51 -15.46 7.00
C LEU A 144 9.82 -15.85 8.30
N SER A 145 10.47 -16.67 9.15
CA SER A 145 9.87 -17.14 10.41
C SER A 145 9.71 -16.05 11.47
N ASP A 146 10.54 -15.00 11.40
CA ASP A 146 10.55 -13.90 12.36
C ASP A 146 9.62 -12.75 11.96
N TYR A 147 9.07 -12.79 10.74
CA TYR A 147 8.16 -11.76 10.26
C TYR A 147 6.90 -11.68 11.12
N ARG A 148 6.53 -10.46 11.54
CA ARG A 148 5.31 -10.18 12.30
C ARG A 148 4.60 -8.98 11.71
N VAL A 149 3.27 -9.03 11.71
CA VAL A 149 2.44 -7.89 11.37
C VAL A 149 2.53 -6.87 12.50
N GLY A 150 2.91 -5.64 12.17
CA GLY A 150 2.91 -4.51 13.10
C GLY A 150 1.47 -4.07 13.41
N ARG A 151 1.23 -3.70 14.66
CA ARG A 151 -0.03 -3.08 15.09
C ARG A 151 0.29 -1.72 15.69
N HIS A 152 -0.34 -0.68 15.16
CA HIS A 152 -0.03 0.70 15.50
C HIS A 152 -1.32 1.48 15.72
N GLN A 153 -1.24 2.48 16.59
CA GLN A 153 -2.29 3.49 16.68
C GLN A 153 -2.22 4.37 15.41
N PRO A 154 -3.33 4.56 14.69
CA PRO A 154 -3.39 5.50 13.59
C PRO A 154 -3.10 6.92 14.04
N VAL A 155 -2.65 7.76 13.12
CA VAL A 155 -2.55 9.20 13.39
C VAL A 155 -3.93 9.82 13.24
N THR A 156 -4.26 10.76 14.12
CA THR A 156 -5.56 11.42 14.15
C THR A 156 -5.40 12.93 14.16
N GLY A 157 -6.38 13.62 13.58
CA GLY A 157 -6.53 15.06 13.69
C GLY A 157 -7.90 15.52 13.21
N GLU A 158 -8.22 16.78 13.45
CA GLU A 158 -9.53 17.34 13.08
C GLU A 158 -9.44 18.07 11.74
N PHE A 159 -10.52 18.00 10.96
CA PHE A 159 -10.72 18.80 9.75
C PHE A 159 -12.21 19.02 9.48
N ALA A 160 -12.63 20.27 9.25
CA ALA A 160 -14.00 20.64 8.90
C ALA A 160 -15.08 20.11 9.88
N GLY A 161 -14.71 19.97 11.17
CA GLY A 161 -15.58 19.44 12.22
C GLY A 161 -15.69 17.90 12.27
N TYR A 162 -14.82 17.18 11.56
CA TYR A 162 -14.72 15.72 11.60
C TYR A 162 -13.36 15.27 12.13
N ASP A 163 -13.35 14.10 12.76
CA ASP A 163 -12.12 13.36 13.04
C ASP A 163 -11.62 12.71 11.74
N VAL A 164 -10.34 12.93 11.44
CA VAL A 164 -9.63 12.33 10.32
C VAL A 164 -8.63 11.33 10.87
N ILE A 165 -8.75 10.08 10.42
CA ILE A 165 -7.87 8.98 10.79
C ILE A 165 -6.96 8.68 9.60
N GLY A 166 -5.65 8.71 9.84
CA GLY A 166 -4.62 8.50 8.83
C GLY A 166 -3.67 7.36 9.20
N ALA A 167 -2.96 6.87 8.21
CA ALA A 167 -1.92 5.87 8.39
C ALA A 167 -0.76 6.41 9.27
N PRO A 168 -0.24 5.63 10.23
CA PRO A 168 0.91 6.02 11.03
C PRO A 168 2.21 6.06 10.21
N LEU A 169 3.28 6.56 10.83
CA LEU A 169 4.61 6.54 10.21
C LEU A 169 5.02 5.13 9.79
N PRO A 170 5.81 5.02 8.70
CA PRO A 170 6.33 6.10 7.85
C PRO A 170 5.38 6.50 6.71
N LEU A 171 4.08 6.18 6.78
CA LEU A 171 3.11 6.55 5.74
C LEU A 171 2.57 7.98 5.91
N PRO A 172 2.12 8.64 4.83
CA PRO A 172 1.81 10.08 4.78
C PRO A 172 0.53 10.51 5.52
N GLY A 173 -0.04 9.71 6.43
CA GLY A 173 -1.31 10.07 7.10
C GLY A 173 -1.23 11.41 7.83
N ALA A 174 -0.13 11.65 8.56
CA ALA A 174 0.04 12.88 9.33
C ALA A 174 0.22 14.12 8.45
N SER A 175 0.92 13.99 7.31
CA SER A 175 1.12 15.10 6.37
C SER A 175 -0.13 15.41 5.56
N VAL A 176 -0.99 14.42 5.29
CA VAL A 176 -2.32 14.65 4.73
C VAL A 176 -3.18 15.45 5.72
N ILE A 177 -3.21 15.06 7.00
CA ILE A 177 -3.92 15.82 8.04
C ILE A 177 -3.35 17.25 8.16
N GLN A 178 -2.02 17.40 8.12
CA GLN A 178 -1.36 18.70 8.11
C GLN A 178 -1.87 19.60 6.97
N MET A 179 -1.88 19.06 5.74
CA MET A 179 -2.39 19.76 4.57
C MET A 179 -3.85 20.17 4.75
N LEU A 180 -4.69 19.28 5.26
CA LEU A 180 -6.12 19.52 5.50
C LEU A 180 -6.34 20.67 6.50
N GLN A 181 -5.60 20.68 7.61
CA GLN A 181 -5.70 21.75 8.60
C GLN A 181 -5.21 23.11 8.07
N ILE A 182 -4.16 23.12 7.24
CA ILE A 182 -3.69 24.36 6.60
C ILE A 182 -4.78 24.95 5.68
N ILE A 183 -5.40 24.14 4.81
CA ILE A 183 -6.42 24.63 3.87
C ILE A 183 -7.72 25.04 4.58
N GLU A 184 -8.01 24.46 5.74
CA GLU A 184 -9.12 24.91 6.58
C GLU A 184 -8.86 26.32 7.13
N GLU A 185 -7.65 26.57 7.63
CA GLU A 185 -7.26 27.88 8.17
C GLU A 185 -7.16 28.98 7.11
N LEU A 186 -6.80 28.63 5.87
CA LEU A 186 -6.83 29.55 4.73
C LEU A 186 -8.27 29.93 4.31
N GLY A 187 -9.28 29.17 4.74
CA GLY A 187 -10.67 29.38 4.34
C GLY A 187 -11.00 28.84 2.95
N THR A 188 -10.10 28.04 2.36
CA THR A 188 -10.16 27.47 1.00
C THR A 188 -11.44 26.66 0.75
N LEU A 189 -12.05 26.10 1.81
CA LEU A 189 -13.30 25.33 1.74
C LEU A 189 -14.49 26.13 1.18
N ASN A 190 -14.46 27.46 1.27
CA ASN A 190 -15.52 28.33 0.78
C ASN A 190 -15.31 28.76 -0.68
N GLU A 191 -14.21 28.36 -1.30
CA GLU A 191 -13.83 28.78 -2.64
C GLU A 191 -14.36 27.82 -3.72
N SER A 192 -14.42 28.31 -4.96
CA SER A 192 -14.75 27.44 -6.09
C SER A 192 -13.56 26.53 -6.41
N ARG A 193 -13.80 25.23 -6.58
CA ARG A 193 -12.75 24.22 -6.86
C ARG A 193 -11.91 24.50 -8.11
N ASN A 194 -12.41 25.32 -9.04
CA ASN A 194 -11.70 25.71 -10.27
C ASN A 194 -11.15 27.15 -10.21
N SER A 195 -11.22 27.81 -9.05
CA SER A 195 -10.67 29.15 -8.87
C SER A 195 -9.14 29.11 -8.74
N THR A 196 -8.51 30.24 -9.04
CA THR A 196 -7.07 30.40 -8.85
C THR A 196 -6.69 30.25 -7.38
N ASP A 197 -7.49 30.82 -6.48
CA ASP A 197 -7.24 30.78 -5.04
C ASP A 197 -7.26 29.33 -4.52
N PHE A 198 -8.29 28.54 -4.89
CA PHE A 198 -8.39 27.14 -4.48
C PHE A 198 -7.19 26.31 -4.95
N ILE A 199 -6.80 26.47 -6.22
CA ILE A 199 -5.66 25.73 -6.79
C ILE A 199 -4.35 26.17 -6.14
N HIS A 200 -4.19 27.47 -5.88
CA HIS A 200 -3.01 28.03 -5.22
C HIS A 200 -2.86 27.49 -3.80
N ASP A 201 -3.92 27.56 -2.99
CA ASP A 201 -3.92 27.13 -1.59
C ASP A 201 -3.65 25.63 -1.45
N ILE A 202 -4.31 24.80 -2.27
CA ILE A 202 -4.05 23.36 -2.31
C ILE A 202 -2.60 23.10 -2.68
N ALA A 203 -2.07 23.77 -3.71
CA ALA A 203 -0.69 23.57 -4.15
C ALA A 203 0.34 24.01 -3.09
N MET A 204 0.09 25.11 -2.38
CA MET A 204 1.00 25.61 -1.33
C MET A 204 0.97 24.72 -0.10
N SER A 205 -0.22 24.27 0.30
CA SER A 205 -0.40 23.34 1.42
C SER A 205 0.24 21.98 1.12
N TRP A 206 0.06 21.47 -0.11
CA TRP A 206 0.74 20.26 -0.58
C TRP A 206 2.27 20.39 -0.51
N ARG A 207 2.82 21.55 -0.92
CA ARG A 207 4.27 21.79 -0.86
C ARG A 207 4.82 21.72 0.56
N ILE A 208 4.09 22.27 1.54
CA ILE A 208 4.48 22.18 2.95
C ILE A 208 4.46 20.73 3.41
N ALA A 209 3.34 20.02 3.20
CA ALA A 209 3.18 18.63 3.59
C ALA A 209 4.24 17.72 2.94
N HIS A 210 4.53 17.93 1.66
CA HIS A 210 5.53 17.18 0.93
C HIS A 210 6.96 17.46 1.44
N HIS A 211 7.27 18.71 1.76
CA HIS A 211 8.57 19.05 2.38
C HIS A 211 8.73 18.32 3.71
N THR A 212 7.70 18.32 4.56
CA THR A 212 7.70 17.57 5.83
C THR A 212 7.95 16.07 5.62
N ILE A 213 7.31 15.44 4.62
CA ILE A 213 7.60 14.02 4.28
C ILE A 213 9.09 13.84 3.98
N GLN A 214 9.71 14.75 3.25
CA GLN A 214 11.11 14.62 2.85
C GLN A 214 12.10 14.87 3.99
N THR A 215 11.75 15.71 4.96
CA THR A 215 12.70 16.16 5.99
C THR A 215 12.50 15.50 7.35
N GLU A 216 11.31 14.97 7.64
CA GLU A 216 10.94 14.55 8.99
C GLU A 216 10.41 13.11 9.08
N PHE A 217 10.01 12.50 7.96
CA PHE A 217 9.51 11.12 7.99
C PHE A 217 10.69 10.15 7.98
N ASP A 218 10.63 9.20 8.91
CA ASP A 218 11.54 8.07 8.99
C ASP A 218 10.79 6.88 9.62
N ASP A 219 11.38 5.69 9.57
CA ASP A 219 10.74 4.49 10.10
C ASP A 219 10.93 4.38 11.63
N PRO A 220 9.84 4.42 12.42
CA PRO A 220 9.92 4.42 13.89
C PRO A 220 10.48 3.12 14.47
N SER A 221 10.58 2.06 13.67
CA SER A 221 11.24 0.80 14.06
C SER A 221 12.75 0.96 14.20
N PHE A 222 13.35 1.99 13.60
CA PHE A 222 14.79 2.22 13.55
C PHE A 222 15.23 3.51 14.25
N VAL A 223 14.37 4.54 14.28
CA VAL A 223 14.68 5.85 14.88
C VAL A 223 13.49 6.39 15.68
N ASP A 224 13.77 7.26 16.65
CA ASP A 224 12.72 7.94 17.40
C ASP A 224 12.23 9.16 16.60
N VAL A 225 10.96 9.11 16.15
CA VAL A 225 10.35 10.16 15.32
C VAL A 225 9.14 10.74 16.05
N THR A 226 9.14 12.05 16.30
CA THR A 226 8.02 12.75 16.96
C THR A 226 7.26 13.61 15.96
N ILE A 227 6.06 13.16 15.56
CA ILE A 227 5.22 13.83 14.54
C ILE A 227 3.91 14.44 15.07
N ASP A 228 3.69 14.44 16.39
CA ASP A 228 2.46 15.00 16.99
C ASP A 228 2.19 16.47 16.59
N HIS A 229 3.28 17.17 16.27
CA HIS A 229 3.26 18.55 15.87
C HIS A 229 2.67 18.74 14.45
N LEU A 230 2.69 17.70 13.60
CA LEU A 230 2.14 17.71 12.24
C LEU A 230 0.61 17.69 12.19
N THR A 231 -0.04 17.14 13.22
CA THR A 231 -1.51 17.12 13.34
C THR A 231 -2.03 18.18 14.30
N ASN A 232 -1.16 19.08 14.76
CA ASN A 232 -1.51 20.16 15.68
C ASN A 232 -2.08 21.38 14.94
N ALA A 233 -3.36 21.66 15.16
CA ALA A 233 -4.08 22.75 14.50
C ALA A 233 -3.44 24.15 14.73
N GLU A 234 -2.94 24.46 15.94
CA GLU A 234 -2.32 25.77 16.22
C GLU A 234 -1.02 25.96 15.43
N GLN A 235 -0.22 24.90 15.28
CA GLN A 235 0.99 24.95 14.48
C GLN A 235 0.69 25.07 12.99
N ASN A 236 -0.30 24.33 12.51
CA ASN A 236 -0.72 24.35 11.11
C ASN A 236 -1.36 25.69 10.73
N LYS A 237 -2.07 26.34 11.66
CA LYS A 237 -2.48 27.74 11.52
C LYS A 237 -1.29 28.68 11.32
N ALA A 238 -0.23 28.54 12.11
CA ALA A 238 0.97 29.36 11.96
C ALA A 238 1.73 29.09 10.63
N LEU A 239 1.57 27.90 10.04
CA LEU A 239 2.05 27.60 8.69
C LEU A 239 1.17 28.27 7.63
N ALA A 240 -0.16 28.19 7.77
CA ALA A 240 -1.11 28.85 6.88
C ALA A 240 -0.88 30.37 6.79
N GLU A 241 -0.60 31.04 7.93
CA GLU A 241 -0.31 32.48 7.97
C GLU A 241 0.94 32.91 7.17
N LYS A 242 1.83 31.96 6.83
CA LYS A 242 3.03 32.22 6.01
C LYS A 242 2.76 32.09 4.51
N ILE A 243 1.62 31.52 4.11
CA ILE A 243 1.25 31.37 2.70
C ILE A 243 0.77 32.73 2.19
N SER A 244 1.47 33.25 1.18
CA SER A 244 1.05 34.48 0.50
C SER A 244 -0.02 34.17 -0.53
N SER A 245 -1.04 35.02 -0.66
CA SER A 245 -2.09 34.87 -1.68
C SER A 245 -1.60 35.17 -3.11
N ASP A 246 -0.43 35.79 -3.27
CA ASP A 246 0.09 36.28 -4.56
C ASP A 246 1.46 35.68 -4.95
N ARG A 247 2.01 34.79 -4.12
CA ARG A 247 3.36 34.23 -4.33
C ARG A 247 3.41 32.76 -3.96
N LEU A 248 4.11 32.01 -4.80
CA LEU A 248 4.41 30.62 -4.55
C LEU A 248 5.52 30.51 -3.48
N LEU A 249 5.40 29.52 -2.59
CA LEU A 249 6.50 29.09 -1.75
C LEU A 249 7.66 28.61 -2.63
N SER A 250 8.87 28.99 -2.25
CA SER A 250 10.08 28.44 -2.85
C SER A 250 10.17 26.97 -2.43
N GLY A 251 10.34 26.07 -3.38
CA GLY A 251 10.48 24.64 -3.13
C GLY A 251 11.68 24.09 -3.88
N ASP A 252 12.19 22.95 -3.39
CA ASP A 252 13.20 22.18 -4.11
C ASP A 252 12.65 21.67 -5.45
N GLU A 253 13.55 21.40 -6.40
CA GLU A 253 13.15 20.78 -7.68
C GLU A 253 12.45 19.45 -7.40
N LEU A 254 11.23 19.29 -7.93
CA LEU A 254 10.52 18.02 -7.89
C LEU A 254 11.33 17.00 -8.70
N VAL A 255 11.90 16.02 -8.01
CA VAL A 255 12.48 14.85 -8.66
C VAL A 255 11.30 14.03 -9.20
N VAL A 256 11.09 14.08 -10.51
CA VAL A 256 10.12 13.21 -11.17
C VAL A 256 10.74 11.83 -11.26
N HIS A 257 10.24 10.91 -10.44
CA HIS A 257 10.56 9.50 -10.57
C HIS A 257 9.68 8.89 -11.66
N ASP A 258 10.31 8.33 -12.69
CA ASP A 258 9.64 7.53 -13.70
C ASP A 258 9.28 6.17 -13.04
N SER A 259 8.07 6.09 -12.49
CA SER A 259 7.53 4.91 -11.82
C SER A 259 6.18 4.56 -12.45
N ASP A 260 5.84 3.28 -12.44
CA ASP A 260 4.53 2.78 -12.89
C ASP A 260 3.83 2.21 -11.65
N PRO A 261 3.41 3.10 -10.72
CA PRO A 261 3.02 2.70 -9.39
C PRO A 261 1.76 1.84 -9.46
N ASN A 262 1.81 0.67 -8.81
CA ASN A 262 0.68 -0.23 -8.79
C ASN A 262 0.23 -0.48 -7.36
N THR A 263 -0.81 0.25 -7.01
CA THR A 263 -1.42 0.23 -5.68
C THR A 263 -2.91 -0.01 -5.85
N THR A 264 -3.42 -0.98 -5.12
CA THR A 264 -4.84 -1.24 -5.01
C THR A 264 -5.31 -0.71 -3.66
N HIS A 265 -6.38 0.09 -3.69
CA HIS A 265 -7.07 0.54 -2.49
C HIS A 265 -8.50 0.00 -2.49
N ILE A 266 -8.92 -0.53 -1.35
CA ILE A 266 -10.31 -0.92 -1.12
C ILE A 266 -10.81 -0.30 0.18
N THR A 267 -12.08 0.09 0.17
CA THR A 267 -12.81 0.50 1.37
C THR A 267 -14.06 -0.35 1.49
N VAL A 268 -14.30 -0.91 2.66
CA VAL A 268 -15.48 -1.73 2.96
C VAL A 268 -16.11 -1.21 4.24
N ILE A 269 -17.44 -1.18 4.27
CA ILE A 269 -18.23 -0.91 5.48
C ILE A 269 -19.26 -2.04 5.58
N ASP A 270 -19.34 -2.69 6.74
CA ASP A 270 -20.34 -3.73 6.99
C ASP A 270 -21.64 -3.18 7.62
N ASP A 271 -22.58 -4.06 7.95
CA ASP A 271 -23.87 -3.70 8.54
C ASP A 271 -23.80 -3.37 10.04
N GLU A 272 -22.70 -3.71 10.71
CA GLU A 272 -22.41 -3.32 12.09
C GLU A 272 -21.66 -1.99 12.19
N GLY A 273 -21.25 -1.45 11.05
CA GLY A 273 -20.55 -0.17 10.94
C GLY A 273 -19.05 -0.28 11.09
N THR A 274 -18.49 -1.48 10.98
CA THR A 274 -17.04 -1.69 10.87
C THR A 274 -16.56 -1.13 9.54
N VAL A 275 -15.55 -0.28 9.60
CA VAL A 275 -14.91 0.31 8.42
C VAL A 275 -13.53 -0.28 8.25
N VAL A 276 -13.24 -0.78 7.05
CA VAL A 276 -11.92 -1.24 6.64
C VAL A 276 -11.44 -0.38 5.47
N SER A 277 -10.29 0.26 5.64
CA SER A 277 -9.61 1.04 4.61
C SER A 277 -8.23 0.44 4.36
N MET A 278 -8.10 -0.33 3.28
CA MET A 278 -6.90 -1.09 2.96
C MET A 278 -6.20 -0.52 1.73
N THR A 279 -4.92 -0.22 1.87
CA THR A 279 -4.03 0.10 0.75
C THR A 279 -2.96 -0.98 0.66
N ASN A 280 -2.96 -1.73 -0.44
CA ASN A 280 -1.93 -2.72 -0.75
C ASN A 280 -1.18 -2.32 -2.01
N THR A 281 0.14 -2.45 -1.99
CA THR A 281 1.00 -2.05 -3.11
C THR A 281 2.08 -3.08 -3.31
N LEU A 282 2.46 -3.27 -4.57
CA LEU A 282 3.72 -3.93 -4.93
C LEU A 282 4.80 -2.87 -5.24
N THR A 283 4.58 -1.60 -4.91
CA THR A 283 5.40 -0.44 -5.30
C THR A 283 5.35 -0.16 -6.80
N ASP A 284 5.73 -1.10 -7.66
CA ASP A 284 5.60 -1.02 -9.13
C ASP A 284 4.79 -2.22 -9.67
N PHE A 285 4.11 -2.05 -10.80
CA PHE A 285 3.40 -3.17 -11.43
C PHE A 285 4.39 -4.28 -11.82
N PHE A 286 4.20 -5.49 -11.29
CA PHE A 286 5.15 -6.61 -11.37
C PHE A 286 6.56 -6.28 -10.86
N TRP A 287 6.64 -5.38 -9.87
CA TRP A 287 7.79 -4.91 -9.10
C TRP A 287 9.16 -5.51 -9.40
N LEU A 288 9.37 -6.79 -9.10
CA LEU A 288 10.67 -7.45 -9.23
C LEU A 288 11.12 -7.66 -10.67
N ARG A 289 10.22 -7.42 -11.64
CA ARG A 289 10.38 -7.89 -13.02
C ARG A 289 10.81 -9.35 -13.00
N ARG A 290 10.25 -10.14 -12.09
CA ARG A 290 10.50 -11.57 -11.88
C ARG A 290 9.24 -12.15 -11.28
N LEU A 291 8.71 -13.19 -11.92
CA LEU A 291 7.84 -14.15 -11.26
C LEU A 291 8.69 -15.35 -10.84
N TYR A 292 8.37 -15.87 -9.67
CA TYR A 292 9.11 -16.93 -9.02
C TYR A 292 8.59 -18.28 -9.52
N PRO A 293 9.43 -19.09 -10.21
CA PRO A 293 9.00 -20.36 -10.76
C PRO A 293 8.59 -21.31 -9.65
N GLY A 294 7.38 -21.86 -9.72
CA GLY A 294 6.78 -22.71 -8.69
C GLY A 294 5.92 -21.99 -7.65
N LEU A 295 5.73 -20.67 -7.79
CA LEU A 295 4.88 -19.85 -6.92
C LEU A 295 3.85 -19.02 -7.70
N LEU A 296 4.22 -18.54 -8.90
CA LEU A 296 3.41 -17.62 -9.71
C LEU A 296 3.72 -17.70 -11.23
N SER A 297 4.43 -18.73 -11.74
CA SER A 297 4.75 -18.89 -13.18
C SER A 297 3.73 -19.67 -14.00
#